data_AF-A0A5N7AG12-F1
#
_entry.id   AF-A0A5N7AG12-F1
#
_cell.length_a   1.000
_cell.length_b   1.000
_cell.length_c   1.000
_cell.angle_alpha   90.00
_cell.angle_beta   90.00
_cell.angle_gamma   90.00
#
_symmetry.space_group_name_H-M   'P 1'
#
loop_
_entity.id
_entity.type
_entity.pdbx_description
1 polymer ?
#
loop_
_entity_poly.entity_id
_entity_poly.type
_entity_poly.pdbx_seq_one_letter_code
_entity_poly.pdbx_strand_id
1 'polypeptide(L)'
;MLNLVFALSTQLQESNPPEQRHSASRTFFLRAWHLLRPEIILWQAGSLETVQCLLLMTRYLQCTPNLQQTWMTLGSALRIAVSIGLDRPGGNISGSRRENSVALDVWQQCVLMDRCLSWSLGRPSSAPRVPFSFNSLRNGSNPPNYDSETVISVSEKMQELTKITGYIGVSQVLPSSSSAEGLGLATQTQPEPYTVIQIDERLTGLENSLPPVPFNSPNVESADRQLLLLRLRISYTRIMLLRPTMAHFCLSHLQTQKSGEPNLGDHINQTSATLCVTNAQKLLTLIQASCSQQDQTGLVIIPWWYRIFFLYIAMQHLITAMLRPEIFATVVQESWNTAVSVLSAHEHLSLSVGKCLNSFRLMWQKVSDIHRAPTTQEEVLPPHDADCDMGLRDVFRHLGFDEEIPLFGLDDSEWLLGNVDWV
;
A
#
# COMPACT_ATOMS: atom_id res chain seq x y z
N MET A 1 18.19 -17.18 5.65
CA MET A 1 17.11 -17.29 4.65
C MET A 1 16.09 -18.38 4.94
N LEU A 2 16.46 -19.68 4.97
CA LEU A 2 15.50 -20.79 5.10
C LEU A 2 14.53 -20.66 6.30
N ASN A 3 15.04 -20.28 7.48
CA ASN A 3 14.19 -20.01 8.65
C ASN A 3 13.12 -18.93 8.39
N LEU A 4 13.42 -17.89 7.61
CA LEU A 4 12.44 -16.84 7.28
C LEU A 4 11.36 -17.36 6.31
N VAL A 5 11.75 -18.23 5.39
CA VAL A 5 10.80 -18.92 4.51
C VAL A 5 9.85 -19.76 5.35
N PHE A 6 10.35 -20.54 6.31
CA PHE A 6 9.50 -21.31 7.22
C PHE A 6 8.59 -20.41 8.07
N ALA A 7 9.12 -19.30 8.61
CA ALA A 7 8.30 -18.34 9.37
C ALA A 7 7.13 -17.79 8.53
N LEU A 8 7.38 -17.39 7.29
CA LEU A 8 6.35 -16.91 6.36
C LEU A 8 5.39 -18.03 5.93
N SER A 9 5.90 -19.23 5.67
CA SER A 9 5.08 -20.40 5.32
C SER A 9 4.12 -20.78 6.45
N THR A 10 4.54 -20.69 7.72
CA THR A 10 3.63 -20.86 8.87
C THR A 10 2.53 -19.79 8.88
N GLN A 11 2.84 -18.54 8.50
CA GLN A 11 1.84 -17.48 8.42
C GLN A 11 0.80 -17.70 7.31
N LEU A 12 1.11 -18.50 6.28
CA LEU A 12 0.17 -18.88 5.21
C LEU A 12 -0.81 -19.99 5.62
N GLN A 13 -0.61 -20.65 6.77
CA GLN A 13 -1.47 -21.75 7.23
C GLN A 13 -2.73 -21.21 7.93
N GLU A 14 -3.59 -20.53 7.19
CA GLU A 14 -4.76 -19.79 7.70
C GLU A 14 -5.75 -20.64 8.52
N SER A 15 -5.75 -21.97 8.35
CA SER A 15 -6.54 -22.91 9.15
C SER A 15 -6.08 -23.04 10.60
N ASN A 16 -4.82 -22.69 10.90
CA ASN A 16 -4.29 -22.74 12.26
C ASN A 16 -4.67 -21.46 13.03
N PRO A 17 -5.03 -21.59 14.33
CA PRO A 17 -5.30 -20.44 15.18
C PRO A 17 -4.15 -19.42 15.18
N PRO A 18 -4.45 -18.11 15.29
CA PRO A 18 -3.45 -17.04 15.19
C PRO A 18 -2.34 -17.19 16.24
N GLU A 19 -2.67 -17.59 17.47
CA GLU A 19 -1.68 -17.81 18.54
C GLU A 19 -0.68 -18.92 18.19
N GLN A 20 -1.16 -20.03 17.63
CA GLN A 20 -0.31 -21.14 17.22
C GLN A 20 0.58 -20.74 16.05
N ARG A 21 0.03 -20.04 15.04
CA ARG A 21 0.80 -19.49 13.92
C ARG A 21 1.89 -18.54 14.40
N HIS A 22 1.54 -17.58 15.25
CA HIS A 22 2.49 -16.61 15.80
C HIS A 22 3.60 -17.30 16.60
N SER A 23 3.28 -18.26 17.46
CA SER A 23 4.27 -18.98 18.27
C SER A 23 5.25 -19.79 17.39
N ALA A 24 4.72 -20.59 16.46
CA ALA A 24 5.53 -21.40 15.58
C ALA A 24 6.39 -20.56 14.63
N SER A 25 5.80 -19.52 14.01
CA SER A 25 6.54 -18.63 13.10
C SER A 25 7.60 -17.82 13.83
N ARG A 26 7.33 -17.39 15.07
CA ARG A 26 8.28 -16.67 15.94
C ARG A 26 9.51 -17.51 16.21
N THR A 27 9.35 -18.81 16.45
CA THR A 27 10.50 -19.73 16.67
C THR A 27 11.46 -19.69 15.47
N PHE A 28 10.93 -19.79 14.25
CA PHE A 28 11.76 -19.72 13.05
C PHE A 28 12.34 -18.32 12.83
N PHE A 29 11.56 -17.27 13.05
CA PHE A 29 12.05 -15.89 12.95
C PHE A 29 13.21 -15.62 13.91
N LEU A 30 13.07 -16.03 15.18
CA LEU A 30 14.13 -15.86 16.18
C LEU A 30 15.40 -16.61 15.77
N ARG A 31 15.30 -17.85 15.26
CA ARG A 31 16.47 -18.56 14.71
C ARG A 31 17.12 -17.78 13.57
N ALA A 32 16.34 -17.20 12.66
CA ALA A 32 16.88 -16.35 11.60
C ALA A 32 17.57 -15.09 12.15
N TRP A 33 16.98 -14.45 13.16
CA TRP A 33 17.53 -13.27 13.84
C TRP A 33 18.87 -13.57 14.52
N HIS A 34 18.99 -14.68 15.23
CA HIS A 34 20.26 -15.08 15.87
C HIS A 34 21.37 -15.43 14.86
N LEU A 35 21.00 -15.88 13.66
CA LEU A 35 21.96 -16.13 12.58
C LEU A 35 22.36 -14.85 11.86
N LEU A 36 21.42 -13.91 11.67
CA LEU A 36 21.66 -12.60 11.08
C LEU A 36 21.95 -11.57 12.18
N ARG A 37 23.07 -11.76 12.88
CA ARG A 37 23.41 -10.96 14.06
C ARG A 37 23.49 -9.46 13.71
N PRO A 38 23.17 -8.55 14.65
CA PRO A 38 23.27 -7.12 14.43
C PRO A 38 24.64 -6.66 13.91
N GLU A 39 25.74 -7.31 14.32
CA GLU A 39 27.08 -6.96 13.85
C GLU A 39 27.27 -7.22 12.35
N ILE A 40 26.60 -8.25 11.80
CA ILE A 40 26.60 -8.54 10.36
C ILE A 40 25.89 -7.41 9.61
N ILE A 41 24.76 -6.94 10.16
CA ILE A 41 23.94 -5.91 9.52
C ILE A 41 24.62 -4.53 9.60
N LEU A 42 25.27 -4.22 10.72
CA LEU A 42 25.79 -2.88 11.02
C LEU A 42 27.24 -2.67 10.62
N TRP A 43 28.11 -3.68 10.77
CA TRP A 43 29.57 -3.50 10.69
C TRP A 43 30.24 -4.26 9.56
N GLN A 44 29.59 -5.27 8.97
CA GLN A 44 30.15 -6.03 7.87
C GLN A 44 29.79 -5.43 6.50
N ALA A 45 30.58 -5.76 5.48
CA ALA A 45 30.25 -5.42 4.12
C ALA A 45 28.92 -6.10 3.72
N GLY A 46 28.02 -5.32 3.12
CA GLY A 46 26.74 -5.83 2.66
C GLY A 46 26.87 -6.92 1.60
N SER A 47 25.85 -7.77 1.52
CA SER A 47 25.70 -8.76 0.44
C SER A 47 24.26 -8.81 -0.07
N LEU A 48 24.06 -9.35 -1.28
CA LEU A 48 22.73 -9.54 -1.85
C LEU A 48 21.85 -10.43 -0.96
N GLU A 49 22.43 -11.47 -0.38
CA GLU A 49 21.75 -12.42 0.52
C GLU A 49 21.31 -11.75 1.82
N THR A 50 22.13 -10.81 2.33
CA THR A 50 21.79 -10.01 3.50
C THR A 50 20.58 -9.14 3.21
N VAL A 51 20.55 -8.44 2.07
CA VAL A 51 19.40 -7.65 1.63
C VAL A 51 18.16 -8.54 1.49
N GLN A 52 18.28 -9.69 0.83
CA GLN A 52 17.17 -10.64 0.67
C GLN A 52 16.65 -11.17 2.02
N CYS A 53 17.53 -11.47 2.97
CA CYS A 53 17.13 -11.88 4.32
C CYS A 53 16.38 -10.75 5.04
N LEU A 54 16.86 -9.52 4.97
CA LEU A 54 16.19 -8.37 5.59
C LEU A 54 14.83 -8.06 4.93
N LEU A 55 14.69 -8.25 3.62
CA LEU A 55 13.39 -8.15 2.94
C LEU A 55 12.41 -9.22 3.42
N LEU A 56 12.86 -10.48 3.55
CA LEU A 56 12.03 -11.56 4.08
C LEU A 56 11.66 -11.34 5.55
N MET A 57 12.59 -10.82 6.36
CA MET A 57 12.31 -10.39 7.74
C MET A 57 11.26 -9.28 7.76
N THR A 58 11.41 -8.27 6.91
CA THR A 58 10.43 -7.18 6.79
C THR A 58 9.05 -7.73 6.45
N ARG A 59 8.95 -8.65 5.48
CA ARG A 59 7.68 -9.32 5.13
C ARG A 59 7.08 -10.09 6.29
N TYR A 60 7.90 -10.78 7.06
CA TYR A 60 7.42 -11.47 8.26
C TYR A 60 6.92 -10.49 9.32
N LEU A 61 7.68 -9.42 9.58
CA LEU A 61 7.32 -8.41 10.57
C LEU A 61 6.04 -7.65 10.17
N GLN A 62 5.78 -7.47 8.88
CA GLN A 62 4.49 -6.98 8.35
C GLN A 62 3.31 -7.87 8.73
N CYS A 63 3.52 -9.13 9.14
CA CYS A 63 2.43 -10.00 9.63
C CYS A 63 2.23 -9.87 11.17
N THR A 64 2.97 -8.97 11.83
CA THR A 64 3.04 -8.83 13.29
C THR A 64 2.82 -7.38 13.71
N PRO A 65 2.49 -7.08 14.98
CA PRO A 65 2.33 -5.71 15.48
C PRO A 65 3.60 -4.84 15.50
N ASN A 66 4.70 -5.33 14.96
CA ASN A 66 6.03 -4.73 15.12
C ASN A 66 6.34 -3.74 14.00
N LEU A 67 5.57 -2.66 13.91
CA LEU A 67 5.69 -1.67 12.84
C LEU A 67 7.04 -0.95 12.83
N GLN A 68 7.51 -0.53 14.00
CA GLN A 68 8.78 0.17 14.11
C GLN A 68 9.94 -0.74 13.68
N GLN A 69 9.92 -2.00 14.09
CA GLN A 69 10.92 -3.00 13.71
C GLN A 69 10.82 -3.33 12.21
N THR A 70 9.60 -3.36 11.65
CA THR A 70 9.37 -3.49 10.20
C THR A 70 10.04 -2.35 9.44
N TRP A 71 9.78 -1.11 9.86
CA TRP A 71 10.36 0.10 9.27
C TRP A 71 11.89 0.10 9.35
N MET A 72 12.44 -0.19 10.52
CA MET A 72 13.88 -0.20 10.75
C MET A 72 14.58 -1.31 9.97
N THR A 73 13.99 -2.51 9.90
CA THR A 73 14.54 -3.64 9.13
C THR A 73 14.57 -3.32 7.63
N LEU A 74 13.48 -2.73 7.11
CA LEU A 74 13.39 -2.33 5.71
C LEU A 74 14.38 -1.22 5.36
N GLY A 75 14.48 -0.19 6.21
CA GLY A 75 15.46 0.89 6.03
C GLY A 75 16.90 0.38 6.04
N SER A 76 17.22 -0.62 6.86
CA SER A 76 18.52 -1.30 6.83
C SER A 76 18.74 -2.08 5.54
N ALA A 77 17.73 -2.83 5.06
CA ALA A 77 17.82 -3.53 3.77
C ALA A 77 18.12 -2.55 2.62
N LEU A 78 17.42 -1.42 2.60
CA LEU A 78 17.56 -0.37 1.60
C LEU A 78 18.96 0.27 1.65
N ARG A 79 19.44 0.67 2.84
CA ARG A 79 20.79 1.25 3.00
C ARG A 79 21.88 0.30 2.55
N ILE A 80 21.78 -0.98 2.91
CA ILE A 80 22.73 -2.01 2.50
C ILE A 80 22.68 -2.21 0.98
N ALA A 81 21.48 -2.27 0.38
CA ALA A 81 21.30 -2.38 -1.06
C ALA A 81 21.98 -1.23 -1.84
N VAL A 82 21.86 0.01 -1.35
CA VAL A 82 22.57 1.16 -1.92
C VAL A 82 24.08 1.05 -1.70
N SER A 83 24.54 0.62 -0.51
CA SER A 83 25.98 0.50 -0.22
C SER A 83 26.71 -0.49 -1.14
N ILE A 84 26.02 -1.57 -1.56
CA ILE A 84 26.56 -2.56 -2.50
C ILE A 84 26.30 -2.19 -3.97
N GLY A 85 25.65 -1.04 -4.21
CA GLY A 85 25.44 -0.46 -5.54
C GLY A 85 24.28 -1.05 -6.35
N LEU A 86 23.26 -1.66 -5.70
CA LEU A 86 22.10 -2.22 -6.43
C LEU A 86 21.25 -1.14 -7.13
N ASP A 87 21.42 0.12 -6.75
CA ASP A 87 20.74 1.28 -7.33
C ASP A 87 21.35 1.75 -8.66
N ARG A 88 22.56 1.29 -9.00
CA ARG A 88 23.32 1.79 -10.16
C ARG A 88 22.94 1.04 -11.45
N PRO A 89 22.48 1.75 -12.50
CA PRO A 89 22.19 1.11 -13.78
C PRO A 89 23.49 0.61 -14.43
N GLY A 90 23.55 -0.67 -14.79
CA GLY A 90 24.73 -1.27 -15.42
C GLY A 90 25.88 -1.58 -14.46
N GLY A 91 25.63 -1.61 -13.15
CA GLY A 91 26.55 -2.20 -12.18
C GLY A 91 26.70 -3.68 -12.49
N ASN A 92 27.74 -4.05 -13.24
CA ASN A 92 28.19 -5.43 -13.36
C ASN A 92 28.62 -5.87 -11.96
N ILE A 93 27.68 -6.35 -11.15
CA ILE A 93 28.01 -7.38 -10.17
C ILE A 93 28.69 -8.45 -11.02
N SER A 94 29.89 -8.86 -10.64
CA SER A 94 30.86 -9.62 -11.44
C SER A 94 30.40 -11.06 -11.75
N GLY A 95 29.14 -11.23 -12.12
CA GLY A 95 28.35 -12.43 -12.06
C GLY A 95 27.50 -12.64 -13.31
N SER A 96 26.80 -13.76 -13.32
CA SER A 96 25.99 -14.25 -14.43
C SER A 96 24.79 -13.32 -14.73
N ARG A 97 24.24 -13.41 -15.94
CA ARG A 97 23.01 -12.70 -16.35
C ARG A 97 21.86 -12.88 -15.33
N ARG A 98 21.78 -14.06 -14.71
CA ARG A 98 20.78 -14.40 -13.69
C ARG A 98 20.99 -13.66 -12.37
N GLU A 99 22.23 -13.50 -11.92
CA GLU A 99 22.52 -12.74 -10.70
C GLU A 99 22.17 -11.26 -10.88
N ASN A 100 22.45 -10.70 -12.06
CA ASN A 100 22.08 -9.33 -12.39
C ASN A 100 20.55 -9.13 -12.45
N SER A 101 19.78 -10.10 -12.97
CA SER A 101 18.32 -10.01 -12.95
C SER A 101 17.76 -10.08 -11.52
N VAL A 102 18.28 -10.99 -10.68
CA VAL A 102 17.85 -11.11 -9.28
C VAL A 102 18.20 -9.85 -8.49
N ALA A 103 19.39 -9.28 -8.70
CA ALA A 103 19.79 -8.03 -8.05
C ALA A 103 18.86 -6.87 -8.39
N LEU A 104 18.48 -6.73 -9.66
CA LEU A 104 17.51 -5.74 -10.11
C LEU A 104 16.13 -5.95 -9.46
N ASP A 105 15.66 -7.20 -9.41
CA ASP A 105 14.38 -7.53 -8.77
C ASP A 105 14.40 -7.20 -7.27
N VAL A 106 15.48 -7.56 -6.57
CA VAL A 106 15.68 -7.26 -5.14
C VAL A 106 15.68 -5.75 -4.91
N TRP A 107 16.39 -4.98 -5.73
CA TRP A 107 16.38 -3.52 -5.67
C TRP A 107 14.98 -2.95 -5.85
N GLN A 108 14.28 -3.37 -6.90
CA GLN A 108 12.91 -2.93 -7.18
C GLN A 108 11.95 -3.27 -6.02
N GLN A 109 12.10 -4.44 -5.41
CA GLN A 109 11.31 -4.81 -4.22
C GLN A 109 11.65 -3.97 -2.99
N CYS A 110 12.93 -3.67 -2.72
CA CYS A 110 13.33 -2.75 -1.64
C CYS A 110 12.62 -1.41 -1.79
N VAL A 111 12.72 -0.82 -2.98
CA VAL A 111 12.15 0.49 -3.29
C VAL A 111 10.63 0.48 -3.20
N LEU A 112 9.97 -0.54 -3.74
CA LEU A 112 8.52 -0.70 -3.67
C LEU A 112 8.04 -0.83 -2.23
N MET A 113 8.67 -1.71 -1.44
CA MET A 113 8.31 -1.93 -0.06
C MET A 113 8.51 -0.67 0.78
N ASP A 114 9.63 0.04 0.61
CA ASP A 114 9.93 1.28 1.33
C ASP A 114 8.86 2.33 1.05
N ARG A 115 8.53 2.55 -0.22
CA ARG A 115 7.51 3.53 -0.63
C ARG A 115 6.12 3.16 -0.14
N CYS A 116 5.71 1.90 -0.26
CA CYS A 116 4.41 1.45 0.26
C CYS A 116 4.33 1.60 1.79
N LEU A 117 5.36 1.20 2.53
CA LEU A 117 5.37 1.31 3.98
C LEU A 117 5.40 2.77 4.42
N SER A 118 6.21 3.60 3.77
CA SER A 118 6.28 5.06 4.00
C SER A 118 4.94 5.71 3.78
N TRP A 119 4.28 5.38 2.67
CA TRP A 119 2.96 5.87 2.34
C TRP A 119 1.91 5.46 3.37
N SER A 120 1.93 4.20 3.84
CA SER A 120 0.99 3.71 4.86
C SER A 120 1.21 4.33 6.23
N LEU A 121 2.46 4.66 6.58
CA LEU A 121 2.81 5.29 7.86
C LEU A 121 2.78 6.82 7.81
N GLY A 122 2.48 7.44 6.66
CA GLY A 122 2.56 8.89 6.49
C GLY A 122 3.99 9.45 6.63
N ARG A 123 5.01 8.62 6.45
CA ARG A 123 6.44 8.98 6.59
C ARG A 123 7.06 9.23 5.20
N PRO A 124 8.13 10.03 5.09
CA PRO A 124 8.87 10.16 3.84
C PRO A 124 9.66 8.89 3.52
N SER A 125 9.70 8.51 2.24
CA SER A 125 10.47 7.37 1.74
C SER A 125 11.97 7.63 1.85
N SER A 126 12.72 6.63 2.30
CA SER A 126 14.18 6.67 2.37
C SER A 126 14.83 6.25 1.03
N ALA A 127 14.05 5.67 0.11
CA ALA A 127 14.54 5.22 -1.19
C ALA A 127 15.03 6.41 -2.04
N PRO A 128 16.20 6.28 -2.71
CA PRO A 128 16.68 7.29 -3.64
C PRO A 128 15.64 7.64 -4.70
N ARG A 129 15.64 8.90 -5.13
CA ARG A 129 14.84 9.33 -6.28
C ARG A 129 15.41 8.69 -7.52
N VAL A 130 14.65 7.78 -8.13
CA VAL A 130 15.03 7.15 -9.41
C VAL A 130 14.37 7.98 -10.51
N PRO A 131 15.13 8.56 -11.45
CA PRO A 131 14.55 9.23 -12.61
C PRO A 131 13.71 8.21 -13.40
N PHE A 132 12.41 8.46 -13.50
CA PHE A 132 11.56 7.65 -14.36
C PHE A 132 11.67 8.18 -15.79
N SER A 133 12.16 7.35 -16.70
CA SER A 133 12.20 7.66 -18.13
C SER A 133 11.22 6.77 -18.87
N PHE A 134 10.19 7.38 -19.45
CA PHE A 134 9.21 6.69 -20.30
C PHE A 134 9.85 5.95 -21.48
N ASN A 135 11.01 6.43 -21.96
CA ASN A 135 11.75 5.82 -23.06
C ASN A 135 12.46 4.51 -22.65
N SER A 136 12.79 4.35 -21.36
CA SER A 136 13.44 3.14 -20.86
C SER A 136 12.51 1.92 -20.83
N LEU A 137 11.19 2.12 -20.84
CA LEU A 137 10.20 1.04 -20.89
C LEU A 137 10.02 0.47 -22.31
N ARG A 138 10.34 1.24 -23.35
CA ARG A 138 10.05 0.89 -24.75
C ARG A 138 11.07 -0.10 -25.35
N ASN A 139 12.29 -0.16 -24.80
CA ASN A 139 13.39 -0.95 -25.38
C ASN A 139 13.43 -2.42 -24.92
N GLY A 140 12.44 -2.91 -24.18
CA GLY A 140 12.39 -4.29 -23.68
C GLY A 140 11.72 -5.31 -24.62
N SER A 141 11.08 -4.87 -25.70
CA SER A 141 10.29 -5.73 -26.59
C SER A 141 11.17 -6.46 -27.62
N ASN A 142 11.75 -7.60 -27.25
CA ASN A 142 12.17 -8.62 -28.21
C ASN A 142 10.98 -9.54 -28.57
N PRO A 143 10.91 -10.09 -29.79
CA PRO A 143 9.76 -10.91 -30.21
C PRO A 143 9.73 -12.26 -29.45
N PRO A 144 8.53 -12.77 -29.09
CA PRO A 144 8.39 -13.91 -28.17
C PRO A 144 8.43 -15.29 -28.85
N ASN A 145 8.73 -16.31 -28.03
CA ASN A 145 8.79 -17.75 -28.37
C ASN A 145 7.76 -18.51 -27.48
N TYR A 146 7.06 -19.49 -28.06
CA TYR A 146 5.60 -19.64 -27.89
C TYR A 146 5.03 -20.42 -26.68
N ASP A 147 5.82 -21.05 -25.80
CA ASP A 147 5.23 -21.98 -24.80
C ASP A 147 5.54 -21.68 -23.31
N SER A 148 6.32 -20.62 -23.00
CA SER A 148 6.53 -20.11 -21.61
C SER A 148 6.01 -18.68 -21.42
N GLU A 149 5.14 -18.23 -22.32
CA GLU A 149 4.88 -16.82 -22.64
C GLU A 149 4.02 -16.08 -21.58
N THR A 150 3.09 -16.76 -20.91
CA THR A 150 2.17 -16.11 -19.95
C THR A 150 2.83 -15.71 -18.63
N VAL A 151 3.61 -16.62 -18.02
CA VAL A 151 4.32 -16.34 -16.74
C VAL A 151 5.43 -15.31 -16.94
N ILE A 152 6.17 -15.39 -18.05
CA ILE A 152 7.21 -14.42 -18.40
C ILE A 152 6.59 -13.04 -18.64
N SER A 153 5.47 -12.95 -19.37
CA SER A 153 4.73 -11.70 -19.60
C SER A 153 4.19 -11.06 -18.31
N VAL A 154 3.66 -11.85 -17.36
CA VAL A 154 3.16 -11.31 -16.07
C VAL A 154 4.29 -10.76 -15.20
N SER A 155 5.44 -11.43 -15.17
CA SER A 155 6.61 -10.97 -14.41
C SER A 155 7.17 -9.66 -14.97
N GLU A 156 7.28 -9.54 -16.30
CA GLU A 156 7.72 -8.29 -16.96
C GLU A 156 6.78 -7.12 -16.68
N LYS A 157 5.46 -7.36 -16.77
CA LYS A 157 4.45 -6.35 -16.42
C LYS A 157 4.48 -5.97 -14.94
N MET A 158 4.80 -6.92 -14.05
CA MET A 158 4.99 -6.65 -12.63
C MET A 158 6.20 -5.75 -12.37
N GLN A 159 7.30 -5.96 -13.08
CA GLN A 159 8.49 -5.09 -13.01
C GLN A 159 8.18 -3.69 -13.55
N GLU A 160 7.47 -3.60 -14.69
CA GLU A 160 7.00 -2.34 -15.25
C GLU A 160 6.16 -1.55 -14.24
N LEU A 161 5.16 -2.22 -13.64
CA LEU A 161 4.30 -1.62 -12.63
C LEU A 161 5.09 -1.17 -11.39
N THR A 162 6.09 -1.94 -10.98
CA THR A 162 6.95 -1.59 -9.84
C THR A 162 7.71 -0.29 -10.11
N LYS A 163 8.19 -0.08 -11.34
CA LYS A 163 8.84 1.19 -11.75
C LYS A 163 7.85 2.36 -11.72
N ILE A 164 6.64 2.17 -12.25
CA ILE A 164 5.58 3.20 -12.25
C ILE A 164 5.20 3.59 -10.81
N THR A 165 4.89 2.59 -9.97
CA THR A 165 4.57 2.79 -8.54
C THR A 165 5.69 3.52 -7.84
N GLY A 166 6.92 3.14 -8.16
CA GLY A 166 8.10 3.79 -7.65
C GLY A 166 8.14 5.29 -7.98
N TYR A 167 7.90 5.66 -9.22
CA TYR A 167 7.88 7.06 -9.63
C TYR A 167 6.81 7.87 -8.90
N ILE A 168 5.58 7.34 -8.83
CA ILE A 168 4.46 7.99 -8.14
C ILE A 168 4.82 8.30 -6.68
N GLY A 169 5.41 7.33 -5.97
CA GLY A 169 5.81 7.50 -4.57
C GLY A 169 6.85 8.60 -4.34
N VAL A 170 7.66 8.95 -5.35
CA VAL A 170 8.61 10.08 -5.27
C VAL A 170 7.92 11.40 -5.58
N SER A 171 7.04 11.42 -6.57
CA SER A 171 6.35 12.63 -7.03
C SER A 171 5.29 13.15 -6.06
N GLN A 172 4.77 12.28 -5.20
CA GLN A 172 3.70 12.63 -4.24
C GLN A 172 4.20 12.87 -2.81
N VAL A 173 5.51 12.92 -2.58
CA VAL A 173 6.05 13.24 -1.26
C VAL A 173 5.61 14.65 -0.89
N LEU A 174 4.67 14.75 0.05
CA LEU A 174 4.31 15.99 0.72
C LEU A 174 5.60 16.56 1.33
N PRO A 175 6.05 17.76 0.95
CA PRO A 175 7.16 18.40 1.65
C PRO A 175 6.68 18.69 3.07
N SER A 176 7.08 17.84 4.01
CA SER A 176 6.98 18.12 5.44
C SER A 176 7.92 19.28 5.76
N SER A 177 7.43 20.52 5.66
CA SER A 177 8.07 21.66 6.31
C SER A 177 7.05 22.76 6.57
N SER A 178 6.52 22.76 7.80
CA SER A 178 5.72 23.84 8.40
C SER A 178 6.44 25.20 8.43
N SER A 179 7.74 25.25 8.13
CA SER A 179 8.50 26.50 8.03
C SER A 179 8.42 27.18 6.66
N ALA A 180 8.07 26.45 5.58
CA ALA A 180 7.94 27.02 4.23
C ALA A 180 6.52 27.50 3.91
N GLU A 181 5.51 26.97 4.60
CA GLU A 181 4.11 27.39 4.49
C GLU A 181 3.92 28.83 5.03
N GLY A 182 4.63 29.21 6.10
CA GLY A 182 4.63 30.59 6.62
C GLY A 182 5.31 31.62 5.72
N LEU A 183 6.05 31.19 4.69
CA LEU A 183 6.75 32.06 3.75
C LEU A 183 6.11 32.06 2.34
N GLY A 184 5.01 31.33 2.12
CA GLY A 184 4.35 31.24 0.81
C GLY A 184 5.19 30.58 -0.29
N LEU A 185 6.27 29.87 0.07
CA LEU A 185 7.22 29.25 -0.86
C LEU A 185 6.99 27.75 -1.06
N ALA A 186 5.99 27.16 -0.38
CA ALA A 186 5.61 25.77 -0.58
C ALA A 186 4.86 25.61 -1.91
N THR A 187 5.60 25.52 -3.02
CA THR A 187 5.03 25.04 -4.27
C THR A 187 4.69 23.56 -4.06
N GLN A 188 3.40 23.26 -3.84
CA GLN A 188 2.89 21.89 -3.96
C GLN A 188 3.43 21.33 -5.27
N THR A 189 4.39 20.41 -5.19
CA THR A 189 4.93 19.75 -6.36
C THR A 189 3.96 18.65 -6.75
N GLN A 190 2.72 19.02 -7.07
CA GLN A 190 1.82 18.08 -7.73
C GLN A 190 2.49 17.67 -9.04
N PRO A 191 2.49 16.38 -9.41
CA PRO A 191 2.91 15.99 -10.74
C PRO A 191 2.12 16.80 -11.77
N GLU A 192 2.80 17.34 -12.78
CA GLU A 192 2.13 18.10 -13.84
C GLU A 192 0.92 17.29 -14.35
N PRO A 193 -0.26 17.92 -14.57
CA PRO A 193 -1.48 17.20 -14.95
C PRO A 193 -1.28 16.27 -16.15
N TYR A 194 -0.41 16.65 -17.09
CA TYR A 194 -0.02 15.84 -18.23
C TYR A 194 0.70 14.53 -17.83
N THR A 195 1.57 14.57 -16.83
CA THR A 195 2.27 13.39 -16.31
C THR A 195 1.30 12.38 -15.70
N VAL A 196 0.28 12.87 -14.98
CA VAL A 196 -0.77 12.01 -14.39
C VAL A 196 -1.54 11.27 -15.49
N ILE A 197 -1.94 11.99 -16.54
CA ILE A 197 -2.65 11.41 -17.69
C ILE A 197 -1.79 10.36 -18.39
N GLN A 198 -0.51 10.65 -18.64
CA GLN A 198 0.40 9.73 -19.32
C GLN A 198 0.64 8.44 -18.50
N ILE A 199 0.71 8.54 -17.18
CA ILE A 199 0.82 7.36 -16.31
C ILE A 199 -0.47 6.55 -16.33
N ASP A 200 -1.63 7.20 -16.24
CA ASP A 200 -2.91 6.49 -16.29
C ASP A 200 -3.13 5.77 -17.62
N GLU A 201 -2.73 6.38 -18.75
CA GLU A 201 -2.76 5.73 -20.07
C GLU A 201 -1.92 4.44 -20.07
N ARG A 202 -0.74 4.46 -19.45
CA ARG A 202 0.13 3.29 -19.31
C ARG A 202 -0.48 2.21 -18.40
N LEU A 203 -1.06 2.60 -17.27
CA LEU A 203 -1.76 1.66 -16.38
C LEU A 203 -2.96 1.03 -17.07
N THR A 204 -3.65 1.78 -17.93
CA THR A 204 -4.74 1.29 -18.78
C THR A 204 -4.26 0.34 -19.87
N GLY A 205 -3.17 0.67 -20.56
CA GLY A 205 -2.54 -0.26 -21.50
C GLY A 205 -2.10 -1.57 -20.83
N LEU A 206 -1.53 -1.48 -19.62
CA LEU A 206 -1.17 -2.65 -18.82
C LEU A 206 -2.40 -3.48 -18.48
N GLU A 207 -3.46 -2.90 -17.90
CA GLU A 207 -4.67 -3.64 -17.52
C GLU A 207 -5.36 -4.30 -18.73
N ASN A 208 -5.45 -3.60 -19.86
CA ASN A 208 -6.09 -4.09 -21.08
C ASN A 208 -5.32 -5.23 -21.74
N SER A 209 -4.01 -5.30 -21.52
CA SER A 209 -3.16 -6.38 -22.04
C SER A 209 -3.22 -7.66 -21.21
N LEU A 210 -3.94 -7.66 -20.07
CA LEU A 210 -4.02 -8.83 -19.19
C LEU A 210 -5.17 -9.77 -19.58
N PRO A 211 -4.93 -11.10 -19.60
CA PRO A 211 -6.00 -12.07 -19.81
C PRO A 211 -7.03 -12.01 -18.67
N PRO A 212 -8.30 -12.36 -18.91
CA PRO A 212 -9.32 -12.42 -17.87
C PRO A 212 -8.90 -13.38 -16.75
N VAL A 213 -9.30 -13.09 -15.50
CA VAL A 213 -8.98 -13.96 -14.36
C VAL A 213 -9.90 -15.18 -14.38
N PRO A 214 -9.37 -16.42 -14.40
CA PRO A 214 -10.18 -17.63 -14.41
C PRO A 214 -10.65 -17.98 -12.99
N PHE A 215 -11.55 -17.17 -12.41
CA PHE A 215 -12.13 -17.44 -11.08
C PHE A 215 -12.94 -18.76 -11.01
N ASN A 216 -13.31 -19.33 -12.16
CA ASN A 216 -14.12 -20.55 -12.27
C ASN A 216 -13.29 -21.81 -12.60
N SER A 217 -11.96 -21.72 -12.68
CA SER A 217 -11.11 -22.89 -12.94
C SER A 217 -10.88 -23.69 -11.65
N PRO A 218 -11.12 -25.02 -11.63
CA PRO A 218 -10.82 -25.86 -10.48
C PRO A 218 -9.31 -26.02 -10.24
N ASN A 219 -8.48 -25.79 -11.26
CA ASN A 219 -7.03 -25.80 -11.16
C ASN A 219 -6.53 -24.35 -11.13
N VAL A 220 -6.10 -23.89 -9.96
CA VAL A 220 -5.44 -22.59 -9.80
C VAL A 220 -3.95 -22.76 -10.04
N GLU A 221 -3.48 -22.27 -11.19
CA GLU A 221 -2.06 -22.31 -11.51
C GLU A 221 -1.29 -21.20 -10.77
N SER A 222 0.03 -21.35 -10.65
CA SER A 222 0.88 -20.28 -10.11
C SER A 222 0.77 -18.98 -10.92
N ALA A 223 0.48 -19.09 -12.22
CA ALA A 223 0.26 -17.95 -13.11
C ALA A 223 -0.98 -17.14 -12.71
N ASP A 224 -2.07 -17.80 -12.29
CA ASP A 224 -3.32 -17.15 -11.89
C ASP A 224 -3.13 -16.30 -10.63
N ARG A 225 -2.36 -16.82 -9.66
CA ARG A 225 -2.00 -16.06 -8.45
C ARG A 225 -1.22 -14.78 -8.78
N GLN A 226 -0.24 -14.89 -9.67
CA GLN A 226 0.58 -13.74 -10.08
C GLN A 226 -0.23 -12.72 -10.88
N LEU A 227 -1.11 -13.18 -11.76
CA LEU A 227 -2.02 -12.33 -12.53
C LEU A 227 -2.99 -11.57 -11.62
N LEU A 228 -3.59 -12.25 -10.64
CA LEU A 228 -4.49 -11.62 -9.68
C LEU A 228 -3.76 -10.58 -8.83
N LEU A 229 -2.57 -10.91 -8.33
CA LEU A 229 -1.73 -9.95 -7.60
C LEU A 229 -1.35 -8.75 -8.46
N LEU A 230 -1.08 -8.96 -9.76
CA LEU A 230 -0.78 -7.88 -10.70
C LEU A 230 -1.99 -6.95 -10.85
N ARG A 231 -3.20 -7.48 -11.03
CA ARG A 231 -4.43 -6.68 -11.12
C ARG A 231 -4.68 -5.87 -9.84
N LEU A 232 -4.53 -6.48 -8.67
CA LEU A 232 -4.63 -5.77 -7.38
C LEU A 232 -3.61 -4.62 -7.31
N ARG A 233 -2.37 -4.87 -7.70
CA ARG A 233 -1.32 -3.84 -7.69
C ARG A 233 -1.59 -2.73 -8.71
N ILE A 234 -2.16 -3.01 -9.88
CA ILE A 234 -2.55 -1.98 -10.87
C ILE A 234 -3.61 -1.07 -10.27
N SER A 235 -4.69 -1.63 -9.70
CA SER A 235 -5.74 -0.84 -9.06
C SER A 235 -5.19 0.00 -7.90
N TYR A 236 -4.34 -0.59 -7.05
CA TYR A 236 -3.66 0.14 -5.99
C TYR A 236 -2.78 1.29 -6.53
N THR A 237 -2.01 1.05 -7.60
CA THR A 237 -1.13 2.06 -8.20
C THR A 237 -1.92 3.24 -8.77
N ARG A 238 -3.09 2.98 -9.37
CA ARG A 238 -4.01 4.05 -9.80
C ARG A 238 -4.57 4.83 -8.62
N ILE A 239 -4.96 4.16 -7.54
CA ILE A 239 -5.40 4.84 -6.31
C ILE A 239 -4.27 5.74 -5.78
N MET A 240 -3.03 5.25 -5.74
CA MET A 240 -1.87 6.07 -5.36
C MET A 240 -1.78 7.31 -6.25
N LEU A 241 -1.76 7.13 -7.57
CA LEU A 241 -1.65 8.22 -8.54
C LEU A 241 -2.70 9.32 -8.33
N LEU A 242 -3.94 8.94 -8.07
CA LEU A 242 -5.10 9.83 -8.05
C LEU A 242 -5.46 10.35 -6.65
N ARG A 243 -4.87 9.80 -5.59
CA ARG A 243 -5.15 10.18 -4.19
C ARG A 243 -5.01 11.68 -3.91
N PRO A 244 -3.95 12.40 -4.35
CA PRO A 244 -3.82 13.83 -4.06
C PRO A 244 -4.99 14.64 -4.63
N THR A 245 -5.40 14.32 -5.86
CA THR A 245 -6.53 14.96 -6.54
C THR A 245 -7.86 14.64 -5.85
N MET A 246 -8.06 13.38 -5.45
CA MET A 246 -9.24 12.98 -4.68
C MET A 246 -9.32 13.70 -3.33
N ALA A 247 -8.21 13.76 -2.59
CA ALA A 247 -8.16 14.45 -1.31
C ALA A 247 -8.50 15.95 -1.48
N HIS A 248 -7.92 16.60 -2.49
CA HIS A 248 -8.24 17.99 -2.80
C HIS A 248 -9.73 18.18 -3.13
N PHE A 249 -10.30 17.30 -3.97
CA PHE A 249 -11.70 17.36 -4.38
C PHE A 249 -12.69 17.15 -3.23
N CYS A 250 -12.39 16.19 -2.35
CA CYS A 250 -13.25 15.86 -1.22
C CYS A 250 -13.18 16.93 -0.13
N LEU A 251 -12.01 17.54 0.09
CA LEU A 251 -11.78 18.48 1.19
C LEU A 251 -12.08 19.93 0.82
N SER A 252 -11.93 20.33 -0.45
CA SER A 252 -12.29 21.68 -0.91
C SER A 252 -13.76 22.02 -0.66
N HIS A 253 -14.63 21.02 -0.64
CA HIS A 253 -16.05 21.17 -0.31
C HIS A 253 -16.29 21.59 1.14
N LEU A 254 -15.48 21.08 2.08
CA LEU A 254 -15.58 21.47 3.49
C LEU A 254 -15.12 22.92 3.72
N GLN A 255 -14.21 23.42 2.87
CA GLN A 255 -13.57 24.73 3.02
C GLN A 255 -14.26 25.85 2.23
N THR A 256 -14.98 25.52 1.14
CA THR A 256 -15.57 26.55 0.27
C THR A 256 -16.96 26.16 -0.24
N GLN A 257 -17.99 26.78 0.33
CA GLN A 257 -19.30 26.91 -0.33
C GLN A 257 -19.22 28.00 -1.42
N LYS A 258 -18.42 27.80 -2.46
CA LYS A 258 -18.38 28.74 -3.60
C LYS A 258 -19.54 28.43 -4.54
N SER A 259 -20.52 29.34 -4.58
CA SER A 259 -21.70 29.31 -5.47
C SER A 259 -21.36 29.76 -6.91
N GLY A 260 -20.37 29.14 -7.54
CA GLY A 260 -19.99 29.39 -8.94
C GLY A 260 -20.21 28.16 -9.82
N GLU A 261 -20.34 28.34 -11.13
CA GLU A 261 -20.35 27.22 -12.07
C GLU A 261 -19.02 26.44 -11.99
N PRO A 262 -19.07 25.09 -12.06
CA PRO A 262 -17.86 24.27 -12.01
C PRO A 262 -16.96 24.56 -13.21
N ASN A 263 -15.67 24.78 -12.95
CA ASN A 263 -14.69 24.97 -14.01
C ASN A 263 -14.13 23.62 -14.50
N LEU A 264 -13.32 23.64 -15.57
CA LEU A 264 -12.70 22.43 -16.12
C LEU A 264 -11.87 21.65 -15.09
N GLY A 265 -11.18 22.34 -14.19
CA GLY A 265 -10.41 21.72 -13.11
C GLY A 265 -11.29 20.95 -12.13
N ASP A 266 -12.45 21.48 -11.79
CA ASP A 266 -13.43 20.81 -10.91
C ASP A 266 -13.93 19.49 -11.54
N HIS A 267 -14.19 19.49 -12.85
CA HIS A 267 -14.57 18.28 -13.57
C HIS A 267 -13.45 17.23 -13.64
N ILE A 268 -12.20 17.66 -13.86
CA ILE A 268 -11.03 16.77 -13.83
C ILE A 268 -10.87 16.16 -12.43
N ASN A 269 -11.02 16.97 -11.39
CA ASN A 269 -10.91 16.55 -10.01
C ASN A 269 -12.00 15.54 -9.63
N GLN A 270 -13.25 15.79 -10.01
CA GLN A 270 -14.38 14.88 -9.80
C GLN A 270 -14.17 13.55 -10.56
N THR A 271 -13.71 13.61 -11.81
CA THR A 271 -13.41 12.41 -12.60
C THR A 271 -12.30 11.58 -11.94
N SER A 272 -11.23 12.24 -11.49
CA SER A 272 -10.12 11.61 -10.77
C SER A 272 -10.59 10.94 -9.47
N ALA A 273 -11.44 11.61 -8.68
CA ALA A 273 -12.04 11.04 -7.48
C ALA A 273 -12.94 9.83 -7.79
N THR A 274 -13.72 9.90 -8.87
CA THR A 274 -14.56 8.79 -9.35
C THR A 274 -13.72 7.58 -9.75
N LEU A 275 -12.60 7.80 -10.45
CA LEU A 275 -11.65 6.74 -10.80
C LEU A 275 -10.97 6.14 -9.56
N CYS A 276 -10.65 6.93 -8.54
CA CYS A 276 -10.19 6.43 -7.24
C CYS A 276 -11.20 5.45 -6.61
N VAL A 277 -12.46 5.88 -6.49
CA VAL A 277 -13.54 5.04 -5.92
C VAL A 277 -13.73 3.77 -6.73
N THR A 278 -13.76 3.88 -8.06
CA THR A 278 -13.89 2.74 -8.97
C THR A 278 -12.76 1.72 -8.75
N ASN A 279 -11.50 2.18 -8.62
CA ASN A 279 -10.39 1.28 -8.34
C ASN A 279 -10.44 0.68 -6.93
N ALA A 280 -10.94 1.40 -5.93
CA ALA A 280 -11.16 0.86 -4.60
C ALA A 280 -12.22 -0.27 -4.62
N GLN A 281 -13.31 -0.09 -5.37
CA GLN A 281 -14.32 -1.12 -5.59
C GLN A 281 -13.75 -2.32 -6.34
N LYS A 282 -12.95 -2.10 -7.38
CA LYS A 282 -12.23 -3.18 -8.09
C LYS A 282 -11.36 -4.00 -7.13
N LEU A 283 -10.63 -3.37 -6.21
CA LEU A 283 -9.86 -4.10 -5.18
C LEU A 283 -10.77 -5.02 -4.36
N LEU A 284 -11.91 -4.50 -3.88
CA LEU A 284 -12.87 -5.29 -3.10
C LEU A 284 -13.40 -6.48 -3.90
N THR A 285 -13.85 -6.27 -5.13
CA THR A 285 -14.38 -7.33 -6.00
C THR A 285 -13.33 -8.43 -6.25
N LEU A 286 -12.08 -8.05 -6.52
CA LEU A 286 -10.99 -9.01 -6.74
C LEU A 286 -10.68 -9.81 -5.48
N ILE A 287 -10.66 -9.17 -4.30
CA ILE A 287 -10.42 -9.85 -3.02
C ILE A 287 -11.59 -10.78 -2.69
N GLN A 288 -12.83 -10.32 -2.84
CA GLN A 288 -14.02 -11.12 -2.58
C GLN A 288 -14.05 -12.36 -3.48
N ALA A 289 -13.82 -12.21 -4.78
CA ALA A 289 -13.75 -13.33 -5.72
C ALA A 289 -12.65 -14.32 -5.34
N SER A 290 -11.49 -13.83 -4.89
CA SER A 290 -10.40 -14.69 -4.43
C SER A 290 -10.73 -15.47 -3.16
N CYS A 291 -11.51 -14.88 -2.25
CA CYS A 291 -11.96 -15.56 -1.02
C CYS A 291 -12.97 -16.65 -1.37
N SER A 292 -13.97 -16.35 -2.20
CA SER A 292 -14.94 -17.35 -2.66
C SER A 292 -14.27 -18.55 -3.35
N GLN A 293 -13.23 -18.30 -4.14
CA GLN A 293 -12.47 -19.36 -4.81
C GLN A 293 -11.61 -20.16 -3.81
N GLN A 294 -11.02 -19.50 -2.81
CA GLN A 294 -10.31 -20.17 -1.72
C GLN A 294 -11.25 -21.09 -0.92
N ASP A 295 -12.49 -20.66 -0.65
CA ASP A 295 -13.50 -21.47 0.06
C ASP A 295 -13.89 -22.72 -0.74
N GLN A 296 -13.95 -22.61 -2.08
CA GLN A 296 -14.29 -23.73 -2.96
C GLN A 296 -13.14 -24.72 -3.15
N THR A 297 -11.91 -24.22 -3.26
CA THR A 297 -10.73 -25.03 -3.64
C THR A 297 -9.85 -25.43 -2.45
N GLY A 298 -10.00 -24.77 -1.31
CA GLY A 298 -9.11 -24.88 -0.15
C GLY A 298 -7.70 -24.33 -0.37
N LEU A 299 -7.41 -23.75 -1.53
CA LEU A 299 -6.09 -23.24 -1.88
C LEU A 299 -5.98 -21.75 -1.59
N VAL A 300 -5.00 -21.35 -0.78
CA VAL A 300 -4.68 -19.93 -0.58
C VAL A 300 -4.15 -19.34 -1.90
N ILE A 301 -4.86 -18.36 -2.43
CA ILE A 301 -4.52 -17.69 -3.71
C ILE A 301 -3.69 -16.44 -3.44
N ILE A 302 -4.17 -15.59 -2.54
CA ILE A 302 -3.51 -14.37 -2.09
C ILE A 302 -3.25 -14.53 -0.59
N PRO A 303 -2.02 -14.31 -0.09
CA PRO A 303 -1.77 -14.33 1.35
C PRO A 303 -2.64 -13.33 2.11
N TRP A 304 -3.13 -13.71 3.29
CA TRP A 304 -4.05 -12.86 4.04
C TRP A 304 -3.58 -11.43 4.30
N TRP A 305 -2.29 -11.22 4.58
CA TRP A 305 -1.77 -9.87 4.84
C TRP A 305 -1.92 -8.94 3.63
N TYR A 306 -1.86 -9.47 2.40
CA TYR A 306 -2.17 -8.69 1.19
C TYR A 306 -3.66 -8.40 1.07
N ARG A 307 -4.53 -9.36 1.43
CA ARG A 307 -5.98 -9.15 1.43
C ARG A 307 -6.37 -8.04 2.41
N ILE A 308 -5.86 -8.11 3.65
CA ILE A 308 -6.06 -7.07 4.66
C ILE A 308 -5.53 -5.71 4.20
N PHE A 309 -4.32 -5.67 3.64
CA PHE A 309 -3.73 -4.44 3.12
C PHE A 309 -4.63 -3.78 2.06
N PHE A 310 -5.03 -4.51 1.02
CA PHE A 310 -5.86 -3.92 -0.04
C PHE A 310 -7.29 -3.60 0.42
N LEU A 311 -7.86 -4.37 1.37
CA LEU A 311 -9.13 -4.05 2.02
C LEU A 311 -9.03 -2.73 2.79
N TYR A 312 -7.95 -2.54 3.56
CA TYR A 312 -7.68 -1.29 4.26
C TYR A 312 -7.64 -0.10 3.31
N ILE A 313 -6.88 -0.22 2.20
CA ILE A 313 -6.81 0.83 1.18
C ILE A 313 -8.20 1.13 0.63
N ALA A 314 -8.96 0.11 0.24
CA ALA A 314 -10.29 0.30 -0.33
C ALA A 314 -11.22 1.02 0.65
N MET A 315 -11.31 0.55 1.91
CA MET A 315 -12.16 1.13 2.93
C MET A 315 -11.80 2.59 3.24
N GLN A 316 -10.51 2.92 3.31
CA GLN A 316 -10.06 4.30 3.49
C GLN A 316 -10.56 5.23 2.38
N HIS A 317 -10.51 4.79 1.12
CA HIS A 317 -10.96 5.60 -0.02
C HIS A 317 -12.49 5.66 -0.13
N LEU A 318 -13.21 4.61 0.27
CA LEU A 318 -14.67 4.67 0.41
C LEU A 318 -15.09 5.69 1.48
N ILE A 319 -14.43 5.72 2.64
CA ILE A 319 -14.69 6.73 3.68
C ILE A 319 -14.36 8.13 3.17
N THR A 320 -13.26 8.30 2.45
CA THR A 320 -12.86 9.60 1.88
C THR A 320 -13.91 10.08 0.88
N ALA A 321 -14.47 9.19 0.06
CA ALA A 321 -15.56 9.51 -0.86
C ALA A 321 -16.84 9.95 -0.13
N MET A 322 -17.12 9.42 1.06
CA MET A 322 -18.25 9.84 1.90
C MET A 322 -18.12 11.25 2.47
N LEU A 323 -16.99 11.95 2.30
CA LEU A 323 -16.91 13.40 2.52
C LEU A 323 -17.71 14.20 1.48
N ARG A 324 -18.13 13.57 0.38
CA ARG A 324 -18.97 14.14 -0.70
C ARG A 324 -20.16 13.20 -0.97
N PRO A 325 -21.06 12.98 -0.01
CA PRO A 325 -22.12 11.99 -0.12
C PRO A 325 -23.09 12.28 -1.29
N GLU A 326 -23.25 13.54 -1.67
CA GLU A 326 -24.09 13.95 -2.80
C GLU A 326 -23.63 13.41 -4.16
N ILE A 327 -22.36 13.03 -4.28
CA ILE A 327 -21.80 12.41 -5.48
C ILE A 327 -21.69 10.90 -5.31
N PHE A 328 -21.21 10.43 -4.16
CA PHE A 328 -20.73 9.06 -4.02
C PHE A 328 -21.62 8.14 -3.19
N ALA A 329 -22.54 8.64 -2.36
CA ALA A 329 -23.24 7.83 -1.34
C ALA A 329 -23.91 6.57 -1.92
N THR A 330 -24.60 6.71 -3.06
CA THR A 330 -25.28 5.59 -3.72
C THR A 330 -24.33 4.51 -4.22
N VAL A 331 -23.14 4.92 -4.66
CA VAL A 331 -22.13 4.04 -5.26
C VAL A 331 -21.30 3.33 -4.19
N VAL A 332 -21.00 3.99 -3.07
CA VAL A 332 -20.09 3.44 -2.05
C VAL A 332 -20.79 2.60 -0.98
N GLN A 333 -22.10 2.76 -0.75
CA GLN A 333 -22.80 2.10 0.37
C GLN A 333 -22.76 0.56 0.28
N GLU A 334 -23.04 -0.01 -0.88
CA GLU A 334 -22.97 -1.46 -1.08
C GLU A 334 -21.53 -1.96 -0.93
N SER A 335 -20.58 -1.25 -1.54
CA SER A 335 -19.16 -1.58 -1.45
C SER A 335 -18.63 -1.53 -0.02
N TRP A 336 -19.11 -0.58 0.78
CA TRP A 336 -18.79 -0.49 2.21
C TRP A 336 -19.31 -1.70 2.99
N ASN A 337 -20.57 -2.07 2.79
CA ASN A 337 -21.17 -3.23 3.45
C ASN A 337 -20.41 -4.53 3.09
N THR A 338 -20.07 -4.68 1.82
CA THR A 338 -19.23 -5.80 1.33
C THR A 338 -17.85 -5.77 1.97
N ALA A 339 -17.17 -4.62 2.02
CA ALA A 339 -15.86 -4.50 2.65
C ALA A 339 -15.88 -4.85 4.14
N VAL A 340 -16.91 -4.39 4.87
CA VAL A 340 -17.12 -4.73 6.29
C VAL A 340 -17.33 -6.23 6.47
N SER A 341 -18.14 -6.86 5.62
CA SER A 341 -18.39 -8.31 5.66
C SER A 341 -17.10 -9.10 5.39
N VAL A 342 -16.39 -8.77 4.32
CA VAL A 342 -15.14 -9.44 3.94
C VAL A 342 -14.08 -9.25 5.02
N LEU A 343 -13.87 -8.03 5.54
CA LEU A 343 -12.88 -7.79 6.58
C LEU A 343 -13.23 -8.50 7.90
N SER A 344 -14.52 -8.57 8.25
CA SER A 344 -14.98 -9.29 9.44
C SER A 344 -14.72 -10.79 9.34
N ALA A 345 -14.89 -11.39 8.16
CA ALA A 345 -14.53 -12.78 7.91
C ALA A 345 -13.03 -13.07 8.16
N HIS A 346 -12.17 -12.04 8.14
CA HIS A 346 -10.73 -12.16 8.38
C HIS A 346 -10.30 -11.89 9.84
N GLU A 347 -11.23 -11.60 10.76
CA GLU A 347 -10.89 -11.30 12.17
C GLU A 347 -10.16 -12.46 12.88
N HIS A 348 -10.43 -13.71 12.48
CA HIS A 348 -9.75 -14.89 13.01
C HIS A 348 -8.24 -14.93 12.72
N LEU A 349 -7.76 -14.12 11.77
CA LEU A 349 -6.37 -14.15 11.33
C LEU A 349 -5.44 -13.34 12.23
N SER A 350 -5.95 -12.30 12.88
CA SER A 350 -5.21 -11.48 13.84
C SER A 350 -6.15 -10.58 14.63
N LEU A 351 -5.89 -10.41 15.93
CA LEU A 351 -6.62 -9.49 16.81
C LEU A 351 -6.61 -8.03 16.30
N SER A 352 -5.56 -7.65 15.57
CA SER A 352 -5.42 -6.31 14.98
C SER A 352 -6.47 -6.03 13.88
N VAL A 353 -6.95 -7.07 13.19
CA VAL A 353 -7.97 -6.95 12.14
C VAL A 353 -9.30 -6.48 12.74
N GLY A 354 -9.72 -7.07 13.85
CA GLY A 354 -10.95 -6.67 14.55
C GLY A 354 -10.89 -5.23 15.08
N LYS A 355 -9.74 -4.83 15.64
CA LYS A 355 -9.49 -3.43 16.06
C LYS A 355 -9.59 -2.48 14.86
N CYS A 356 -8.93 -2.81 13.76
CA CYS A 356 -8.95 -2.03 12.52
C CYS A 356 -10.36 -1.87 11.95
N LEU A 357 -11.16 -2.94 11.92
CA LEU A 357 -12.54 -2.88 11.45
C LEU A 357 -13.41 -1.96 12.31
N ASN A 358 -13.24 -2.00 13.64
CA ASN A 358 -13.98 -1.11 14.54
C ASN A 358 -13.60 0.36 14.34
N SER A 359 -12.31 0.66 14.15
CA SER A 359 -11.85 2.01 13.81
C SER A 359 -12.48 2.49 12.49
N PHE A 360 -12.51 1.64 11.46
CA PHE A 360 -13.17 1.97 10.19
C PHE A 360 -14.67 2.25 10.34
N ARG A 361 -15.40 1.43 11.11
CA ARG A 361 -16.82 1.68 11.39
C ARG A 361 -17.06 3.01 12.09
N LEU A 362 -16.23 3.34 13.09
CA LEU A 362 -16.29 4.62 13.78
C LEU A 362 -16.04 5.80 12.83
N MET A 363 -15.02 5.71 11.97
CA MET A 363 -14.70 6.74 10.98
C MET A 363 -15.86 6.95 9.99
N TRP A 364 -16.44 5.86 9.48
CA TRP A 364 -17.59 5.93 8.57
C TRP A 364 -18.80 6.61 9.22
N GLN A 365 -19.10 6.25 10.48
CA GLN A 365 -20.17 6.88 11.25
C GLN A 365 -19.92 8.38 11.42
N LYS A 366 -18.73 8.77 11.90
CA LYS A 366 -18.34 10.18 12.05
C LYS A 366 -18.55 10.97 10.75
N VAL A 367 -18.06 10.46 9.62
CA VAL A 367 -18.22 11.13 8.31
C VAL A 367 -19.69 11.23 7.89
N SER A 368 -20.49 10.20 8.18
CA SER A 368 -21.93 10.20 7.89
C SER A 368 -22.67 11.23 8.76
N ASP A 369 -22.27 11.38 10.03
CA ASP A 369 -22.91 12.28 10.98
C ASP A 369 -22.61 13.76 10.69
N ILE A 370 -21.43 14.09 10.16
CA ILE A 370 -21.08 15.45 9.68
C ILE A 370 -22.17 16.00 8.73
N HIS A 371 -22.74 15.13 7.91
CA HIS A 371 -23.73 15.50 6.90
C HIS A 371 -25.19 15.35 7.38
N ARG A 372 -25.40 14.79 8.58
CA ARG A 372 -26.73 14.53 9.17
C ARG A 372 -27.16 15.61 10.19
N ALA A 373 -26.24 16.45 10.66
CA ALA A 373 -26.57 17.54 11.56
C ALA A 373 -27.60 18.48 10.90
N PRO A 374 -28.78 18.69 11.52
CA PRO A 374 -29.86 19.45 10.89
C PRO A 374 -29.53 20.94 10.86
N THR A 375 -29.83 21.57 9.72
CA THR A 375 -30.23 22.97 9.59
C THR A 375 -31.38 23.26 10.54
N THR A 376 -31.07 23.48 11.82
CA THR A 376 -32.00 24.07 12.77
C THR A 376 -31.50 25.49 13.00
N GLN A 377 -32.22 26.45 12.43
CA GLN A 377 -32.16 27.83 12.89
C GLN A 377 -32.61 27.84 14.35
N GLU A 378 -31.69 27.67 15.29
CA GLU A 378 -31.82 28.23 16.62
C GLU A 378 -30.72 29.27 16.77
N GLU A 379 -31.15 30.52 16.94
CA GLU A 379 -30.33 31.66 17.32
C GLU A 379 -29.61 31.35 18.64
N VAL A 380 -28.41 30.79 18.54
CA VAL A 380 -27.42 30.87 19.61
C VAL A 380 -26.28 31.70 19.04
N LEU A 381 -26.11 32.89 19.61
CA LEU A 381 -25.01 33.82 19.34
C LEU A 381 -23.69 33.06 19.21
N PRO A 382 -22.86 33.37 18.20
CA PRO A 382 -21.60 32.66 18.00
C PRO A 382 -20.69 32.92 19.21
N PRO A 383 -20.01 31.89 19.76
CA PRO A 383 -18.84 32.15 20.56
C PRO A 383 -17.83 32.83 19.64
N HIS A 384 -17.53 34.09 19.95
CA HIS A 384 -16.41 34.82 19.38
C HIS A 384 -15.15 33.95 19.54
N ASP A 385 -14.39 33.81 18.45
CA ASP A 385 -13.05 33.20 18.37
C ASP A 385 -12.97 31.66 18.34
N ALA A 386 -13.68 31.03 17.39
CA ALA A 386 -13.24 29.77 16.81
C ALA A 386 -12.88 30.00 15.34
N ASP A 387 -11.57 30.04 15.06
CA ASP A 387 -10.99 30.09 13.72
C ASP A 387 -11.63 29.02 12.82
N CYS A 388 -12.43 29.45 11.84
CA CYS A 388 -13.08 28.56 10.86
C CYS A 388 -12.12 28.03 9.78
N ASP A 389 -10.82 27.99 10.06
CA ASP A 389 -9.79 27.47 9.16
C ASP A 389 -9.25 26.14 9.69
N MET A 390 -10.12 25.12 9.76
CA MET A 390 -9.68 23.76 10.07
C MET A 390 -8.92 23.22 8.84
N GLY A 391 -7.59 23.30 8.89
CA GLY A 391 -6.72 22.84 7.82
C GLY A 391 -6.85 21.33 7.54
N LEU A 392 -6.37 20.88 6.37
CA LEU A 392 -6.42 19.47 5.94
C LEU A 392 -5.98 18.50 7.05
N ARG A 393 -4.91 18.85 7.77
CA ARG A 393 -4.38 18.05 8.89
C ARG A 393 -5.35 17.93 10.07
N ASP A 394 -6.13 18.97 10.37
CA ASP A 394 -7.04 18.94 11.52
C ASP A 394 -8.30 18.12 11.21
N VAL A 395 -8.77 18.08 9.96
CA VAL A 395 -9.82 17.15 9.51
C VAL A 395 -9.32 15.71 9.56
N PHE A 396 -8.11 15.43 9.04
CA PHE A 396 -7.52 14.08 9.11
C PHE A 396 -7.25 13.64 10.56
N ARG A 397 -6.78 14.53 11.44
CA ARG A 397 -6.62 14.27 12.88
C ARG A 397 -7.95 14.03 13.58
N HIS A 398 -8.98 14.83 13.30
CA HIS A 398 -10.33 14.66 13.85
C HIS A 398 -10.97 13.33 13.44
N LEU A 399 -10.75 12.93 12.18
CA LEU A 399 -11.18 11.65 11.64
C LEU A 399 -10.31 10.47 12.11
N GLY A 400 -9.17 10.72 12.77
CA GLY A 400 -8.29 9.67 13.29
C GLY A 400 -7.37 9.03 12.25
N PHE A 401 -7.17 9.68 11.09
CA PHE A 401 -6.22 9.22 10.07
C PHE A 401 -4.75 9.48 10.42
N ASP A 402 -4.48 10.43 11.33
CA ASP A 402 -3.14 10.79 11.81
C ASP A 402 -2.66 9.94 13.01
N GLU A 403 -3.57 9.21 13.67
CA GLU A 403 -3.14 8.17 14.60
C GLU A 403 -2.51 7.05 13.77
N GLU A 404 -1.33 6.56 14.15
CA GLU A 404 -0.76 5.35 13.55
C GLU A 404 -1.76 4.21 13.79
N ILE A 405 -2.72 4.00 12.87
CA ILE A 405 -3.62 2.84 12.90
C ILE A 405 -2.73 1.69 12.47
N PRO A 406 -2.22 0.89 13.40
CA PRO A 406 -1.23 -0.06 13.03
C PRO A 406 -1.97 -1.18 12.34
N LEU A 407 -1.80 -1.31 11.03
CA LEU A 407 -2.46 -2.33 10.21
C LEU A 407 -2.24 -3.75 10.75
N PHE A 408 -1.21 -3.92 11.59
CA PHE A 408 -0.84 -5.18 12.24
C PHE A 408 -0.72 -5.13 13.77
N GLY A 409 -1.07 -4.01 14.43
CA GLY A 409 -1.15 -3.87 15.90
C GLY A 409 -0.11 -2.92 16.52
N LEU A 410 -0.37 -2.50 17.76
CA LEU A 410 0.44 -1.51 18.51
C LEU A 410 1.84 -2.07 18.82
N ASP A 411 2.86 -1.21 18.80
CA ASP A 411 4.27 -1.56 19.08
C ASP A 411 4.38 -2.24 20.45
N ASP A 412 4.53 -3.56 20.45
CA ASP A 412 4.67 -4.35 21.67
C ASP A 412 6.16 -4.62 21.91
N SER A 413 6.93 -3.58 22.26
CA SER A 413 8.40 -3.64 22.34
C SER A 413 8.98 -4.76 23.24
N GLU A 414 8.16 -5.37 24.10
CA GLU A 414 8.53 -6.50 24.97
C GLU A 414 8.79 -7.81 24.20
N TRP A 415 8.34 -7.92 22.94
CA TRP A 415 8.45 -9.16 22.16
C TRP A 415 9.87 -9.62 21.83
N LEU A 416 10.86 -8.72 21.85
CA LEU A 416 12.29 -9.02 21.70
C LEU A 416 13.04 -9.05 23.04
N LEU A 417 12.49 -8.42 24.08
CA LEU A 417 13.18 -8.12 25.34
C LEU A 417 12.86 -9.10 26.48
N GLY A 418 12.03 -10.12 26.24
CA GLY A 418 11.81 -11.21 27.20
C GLY A 418 13.10 -12.00 27.49
N ASN A 419 13.81 -11.57 28.54
CA ASN A 419 15.03 -12.14 29.14
C ASN A 419 16.26 -12.24 28.23
N VAL A 420 16.79 -11.10 27.80
CA VAL A 420 18.22 -11.00 27.45
C VAL A 420 18.95 -10.29 28.59
N ASP A 421 19.49 -11.07 29.52
CA ASP A 421 20.50 -10.59 30.46
C ASP A 421 21.74 -10.19 29.66
N TRP A 422 21.90 -8.88 29.45
CA TRP A 422 23.14 -8.31 28.94
C TRP A 422 24.11 -8.16 30.11
N VAL A 423 24.79 -9.26 30.46
CA VAL A 423 25.99 -9.23 31.32
C VAL A 423 27.17 -9.81 30.57
#